data_AF-A0A1A9RZ72-F1
#
_entry.id   AF-A0A1A9RZ72-F1
#
_cell.length_a   1.000
_cell.length_b   1.000
_cell.length_c   1.000
_cell.angle_alpha   90.00
_cell.angle_beta   90.00
_cell.angle_gamma   90.00
#
_symmetry.space_group_name_H-M   'P 1'
#
loop_
_entity.id
_entity.type
_entity.pdbx_description
1 polymer ?
#
loop_
_entity_poly.entity_id
_entity_poly.type
_entity_poly.pdbx_seq_one_letter_code
_entity_poly.pdbx_strand_id
1 'polypeptide(L)'
;MAHLKQKSRRAQTIMNETEFLRYSDQLFAHIEDQLDQCGADFDCEHNGNVLTIEADNGTQIIVNRHTPNQELWIAAKSGGYHFALRDGEWRSTRDGSSFFAMLNEVLGEAAGETVEIEPL
;
A
#
# COMPACT_ATOMS: atom_id res chain seq x y z
N MET A 1 13.22 29.55 35.60
CA MET A 1 11.90 28.86 35.67
C MET A 1 11.65 28.22 34.31
N ALA A 2 12.04 26.96 34.14
CA ALA A 2 11.86 26.22 32.89
C ALA A 2 10.37 25.96 32.63
N HIS A 3 9.83 26.39 31.49
CA HIS A 3 8.52 25.97 31.02
C HIS A 3 8.72 24.78 30.08
N LEU A 4 8.41 23.60 30.62
CA LEU A 4 8.43 22.32 29.91
C LEU A 4 7.25 22.30 28.93
N LYS A 5 7.53 22.24 27.62
CA LYS A 5 6.52 21.96 26.59
C LYS A 5 5.93 20.57 26.85
N GLN A 6 4.68 20.50 27.26
CA GLN A 6 3.95 19.24 27.32
C GLN A 6 3.60 18.83 25.87
N LYS A 7 4.51 18.08 25.22
CA LYS A 7 4.17 17.35 24.00
C LYS A 7 3.15 16.29 24.40
N SER A 8 1.89 16.54 24.06
CA SER A 8 0.82 15.55 24.16
C SER A 8 1.23 14.33 23.35
N ARG A 9 1.63 13.24 24.02
CA ARG A 9 1.73 11.92 23.38
C ARG A 9 0.31 11.54 22.98
N ARG A 10 -0.05 11.71 21.71
CA ARG A 10 -1.20 10.96 21.17
C ARG A 10 -0.88 9.50 21.42
N ALA A 11 -1.77 8.79 22.11
CA ALA A 11 -1.71 7.34 22.15
C ALA A 11 -1.72 6.89 20.69
N GLN A 12 -0.62 6.28 20.26
CA GLN A 12 -0.52 5.68 18.94
C GLN A 12 -1.53 4.52 18.98
N THR A 13 -2.68 4.67 18.33
CA THR A 13 -3.64 3.59 18.22
C THR A 13 -2.98 2.52 17.37
N ILE A 14 -2.41 1.51 18.01
CA ILE A 14 -1.91 0.32 17.34
C ILE A 14 -3.15 -0.38 16.78
N MET A 15 -3.20 -0.54 15.47
CA MET A 15 -4.26 -1.27 14.78
C MET A 15 -4.23 -2.72 15.26
N ASN A 16 -5.34 -3.25 15.76
CA ASN A 16 -5.39 -4.67 16.08
C ASN A 16 -5.49 -5.51 14.79
N GLU A 17 -5.31 -6.82 14.89
CA GLU A 17 -5.32 -7.71 13.72
C GLU A 17 -6.64 -7.65 12.93
N THR A 18 -7.79 -7.60 13.61
CA THR A 18 -9.10 -7.49 12.95
C THR A 18 -9.24 -6.18 12.18
N GLU A 19 -8.77 -5.08 12.76
CA GLU A 19 -8.76 -3.77 12.10
C GLU A 19 -7.82 -3.76 10.89
N PHE A 20 -6.67 -4.42 10.99
CA PHE A 20 -5.70 -4.57 9.89
C PHE A 20 -6.27 -5.39 8.75
N LEU A 21 -6.90 -6.52 9.04
CA LEU A 21 -7.54 -7.36 8.03
C LEU A 21 -8.65 -6.59 7.31
N ARG A 22 -9.53 -5.91 8.07
CA ARG A 22 -10.59 -5.09 7.48
C ARG A 22 -10.06 -3.94 6.62
N TYR A 23 -9.03 -3.23 7.08
CA TYR A 23 -8.41 -2.16 6.30
C TYR A 23 -7.78 -2.70 5.02
N SER A 24 -7.04 -3.81 5.10
CA SER A 24 -6.38 -4.39 3.93
C SER A 24 -7.35 -5.01 2.93
N ASP A 25 -8.51 -5.51 3.38
CA ASP A 25 -9.62 -5.89 2.48
C ASP A 25 -10.15 -4.68 1.71
N GLN A 26 -10.40 -3.57 2.39
CA GLN A 26 -10.87 -2.33 1.76
C GLN A 26 -9.84 -1.77 0.78
N LEU A 27 -8.56 -1.84 1.15
CA LEU A 27 -7.47 -1.41 0.29
C LEU A 27 -7.41 -2.21 -1.00
N PHE A 28 -7.54 -3.55 -0.94
CA PHE A 28 -7.46 -4.39 -2.14
C PHE A 28 -8.62 -4.10 -3.08
N ALA A 29 -9.86 -4.08 -2.55
CA ALA A 29 -11.04 -3.73 -3.34
C ALA A 29 -10.91 -2.33 -3.97
N HIS A 30 -10.37 -1.36 -3.22
CA HIS A 30 -10.15 -0.01 -3.75
C HIS A 30 -9.12 0.04 -4.89
N ILE A 31 -8.03 -0.73 -4.78
CA ILE A 31 -7.03 -0.82 -5.85
C ILE A 31 -7.66 -1.45 -7.11
N GLU A 32 -8.39 -2.55 -6.96
CA GLU A 32 -9.11 -3.21 -8.06
C GLU A 32 -10.10 -2.25 -8.73
N ASP A 33 -10.96 -1.60 -7.94
CA ASP A 33 -11.96 -0.65 -8.44
C ASP A 33 -11.33 0.52 -9.21
N GLN A 34 -10.19 1.05 -8.74
CA GLN A 34 -9.48 2.15 -9.39
C GLN A 34 -8.78 1.72 -10.68
N LEU A 35 -8.21 0.51 -10.70
CA LEU A 35 -7.57 -0.04 -11.89
C LEU A 35 -8.58 -0.31 -13.00
N ASP A 36 -9.74 -0.88 -12.67
CA ASP A 36 -10.86 -1.09 -13.61
C ASP A 36 -11.34 0.23 -14.27
N GLN A 37 -11.14 1.36 -13.58
CA GLN A 37 -11.54 2.68 -14.04
C GLN A 37 -10.43 3.46 -14.76
N CYS A 38 -9.16 3.11 -14.54
CA CYS A 38 -8.02 3.90 -15.02
C CYS A 38 -7.73 3.72 -16.52
N GLY A 39 -8.36 2.73 -17.17
CA GLY A 39 -8.28 2.49 -18.61
C GLY A 39 -6.98 1.84 -19.08
N ALA A 40 -5.99 1.70 -18.20
CA ALA A 40 -4.83 0.82 -18.42
C ALA A 40 -5.26 -0.64 -18.26
N ASP A 41 -4.70 -1.51 -19.10
CA ASP A 41 -5.06 -2.93 -19.16
C ASP A 41 -4.26 -3.71 -18.09
N PHE A 42 -4.86 -3.81 -16.90
CA PHE A 42 -4.35 -4.57 -15.77
C PHE A 42 -5.36 -5.64 -15.36
N ASP A 43 -4.88 -6.88 -15.26
CA ASP A 43 -5.63 -7.98 -14.68
C ASP A 43 -5.31 -8.11 -13.18
N CYS A 44 -6.36 -8.12 -12.34
CA CYS A 44 -6.22 -8.30 -10.89
C CYS A 44 -6.68 -9.70 -10.44
N GLU A 45 -5.89 -10.36 -9.60
CA GLU A 45 -6.25 -11.59 -8.91
C GLU A 45 -6.01 -11.46 -7.40
N HIS A 46 -7.10 -11.42 -6.62
CA HIS A 46 -7.04 -11.47 -5.17
C HIS A 46 -7.14 -12.91 -4.64
N ASN A 47 -6.09 -13.38 -3.96
CA ASN A 47 -6.05 -14.66 -3.26
C ASN A 47 -5.56 -14.52 -1.82
N GLY A 48 -6.51 -14.45 -0.89
CA GLY A 48 -6.23 -14.39 0.55
C GLY A 48 -5.42 -13.15 0.93
N ASN A 49 -4.14 -13.32 1.23
CA ASN A 49 -3.26 -12.22 1.63
C ASN A 49 -2.63 -11.46 0.46
N VAL A 50 -2.82 -11.93 -0.77
CA VAL A 50 -2.09 -11.48 -1.95
C VAL A 50 -3.07 -10.94 -2.98
N LEU A 51 -2.82 -9.71 -3.45
CA LEU A 51 -3.38 -9.16 -4.67
C LEU A 51 -2.27 -9.15 -5.73
N THR A 52 -2.47 -9.91 -6.79
CA THR A 52 -1.60 -9.91 -7.97
C THR A 52 -2.20 -8.97 -9.00
N ILE A 53 -1.39 -8.06 -9.54
CA ILE A 53 -1.76 -7.12 -10.60
C ILE A 53 -0.82 -7.38 -11.77
N GLU A 54 -1.35 -7.78 -12.92
CA GLU A 54 -0.58 -8.12 -14.11
C GLU A 54 -0.88 -7.13 -15.24
N ALA A 55 0.15 -6.50 -15.79
CA ALA A 55 0.04 -5.68 -16.99
C ALA A 55 0.05 -6.56 -18.25
N ASP A 56 -0.48 -6.06 -19.37
CA ASP A 56 -0.50 -6.72 -20.69
C ASP A 56 0.82 -7.36 -21.15
N ASN A 57 1.95 -6.79 -20.74
CA ASN A 57 3.28 -7.29 -21.09
C ASN A 57 3.76 -8.44 -20.17
N GLY A 58 2.89 -8.96 -19.29
CA GLY A 58 3.16 -10.01 -18.31
C GLY A 58 3.96 -9.54 -17.08
N THR A 59 4.13 -8.22 -16.89
CA THR A 59 4.77 -7.68 -15.69
C THR A 59 3.81 -7.75 -14.51
N GLN A 60 4.24 -8.40 -13.43
CA GLN A 60 3.46 -8.51 -12.21
C GLN A 60 3.92 -7.53 -11.14
N ILE A 61 2.94 -6.90 -10.49
CA ILE A 61 3.05 -6.21 -9.21
C ILE A 61 2.26 -7.04 -8.20
N ILE A 62 2.87 -7.33 -7.06
CA ILE A 62 2.23 -8.11 -6.01
C ILE A 62 2.07 -7.23 -4.79
N VAL A 63 0.83 -6.99 -4.37
CA VAL A 63 0.50 -6.34 -3.10
C VAL A 63 0.14 -7.41 -2.08
N ASN A 64 0.92 -7.55 -1.02
CA ASN A 64 0.71 -8.54 0.02
C ASN A 64 0.44 -7.89 1.37
N ARG A 65 -0.59 -8.35 2.09
CA ARG A 65 -0.76 -8.03 3.52
C ARG A 65 0.05 -9.02 4.36
N HIS A 66 1.00 -8.51 5.14
CA HIS A 66 1.86 -9.34 5.99
C HIS A 66 1.36 -9.33 7.44
N THR A 67 0.35 -10.17 7.72
CA THR A 67 -0.36 -10.23 9.02
C THR A 67 0.55 -10.33 10.23
N PRO A 68 1.64 -11.14 10.25
CA PRO A 68 2.52 -11.21 11.42
C PRO A 68 3.16 -9.87 11.82
N ASN A 69 3.40 -8.99 10.85
CA ASN A 69 4.00 -7.67 11.09
C ASN A 69 2.97 -6.52 11.01
N GLN A 70 1.73 -6.80 10.59
CA GLN A 70 0.73 -5.80 10.22
C GLN A 70 1.27 -4.77 9.21
N GLU A 71 1.97 -5.26 8.20
CA GLU A 71 2.56 -4.44 7.14
C GLU A 71 1.87 -4.69 5.80
N LEU A 72 1.93 -3.71 4.90
CA LEU A 72 1.61 -3.87 3.49
C LEU A 72 2.91 -3.95 2.71
N TRP A 73 3.04 -4.92 1.83
CA TRP A 73 4.24 -5.12 1.02
C TRP A 73 3.89 -4.99 -0.47
N ILE A 74 4.81 -4.43 -1.25
CA ILE A 74 4.76 -4.39 -2.70
C ILE A 74 6.00 -5.13 -3.22
N ALA A 75 5.82 -6.08 -4.13
CA ALA A 75 6.89 -6.63 -4.94
C ALA A 75 6.68 -6.27 -6.40
N ALA A 76 7.71 -5.73 -7.04
CA ALA A 76 7.73 -5.32 -8.43
C ALA A 76 9.11 -5.64 -9.05
N LYS A 77 9.26 -5.42 -10.37
CA LYS A 77 10.56 -5.60 -11.05
C LYS A 77 11.68 -4.75 -10.43
N SER A 78 11.35 -3.56 -9.93
CA SER A 78 12.26 -2.62 -9.29
C SER A 78 12.67 -3.01 -7.86
N GLY A 79 11.92 -3.90 -7.20
CA GLY A 79 12.29 -4.45 -5.89
C GLY A 79 11.11 -4.81 -5.00
N GLY A 80 11.41 -5.00 -3.71
CA GLY A 80 10.44 -5.23 -2.64
C GLY A 80 10.39 -4.05 -1.67
N TYR A 81 9.18 -3.63 -1.31
CA TYR A 81 8.91 -2.44 -0.51
C TYR A 81 7.95 -2.80 0.63
N HIS A 82 8.31 -2.46 1.86
CA HIS A 82 7.50 -2.78 3.05
C HIS A 82 7.02 -1.51 3.73
N PHE A 83 5.74 -1.46 4.05
CA PHE A 83 5.07 -0.29 4.61
C PHE A 83 4.44 -0.65 5.96
N ALA A 84 4.75 0.17 6.96
CA ALA A 84 4.17 0.07 8.29
C ALA A 84 3.28 1.29 8.55
N LEU A 85 2.21 1.10 9.32
CA LEU A 85 1.34 2.20 9.73
C LEU A 85 2.08 3.12 10.72
N ARG A 86 2.28 4.39 10.34
CA ARG A 86 2.93 5.42 11.16
C ARG A 86 2.09 6.69 11.09
N ASP A 87 1.65 7.18 12.25
CA ASP A 87 0.84 8.40 12.38
C ASP A 87 -0.42 8.41 11.50
N GLY A 88 -1.00 7.22 11.25
CA GLY A 88 -2.20 7.05 10.43
C GLY A 88 -1.94 6.83 8.94
N GLU A 89 -0.68 6.75 8.52
CA GLU A 89 -0.29 6.60 7.12
C GLU A 89 0.61 5.38 6.91
N TRP A 90 0.48 4.73 5.75
CA TRP A 90 1.35 3.63 5.36
C TRP A 90 2.67 4.17 4.81
N ARG A 91 3.73 4.03 5.60
CA ARG A 91 5.04 4.61 5.32
C ARG A 91 6.08 3.52 5.14
N SER A 92 6.91 3.68 4.11
CA SER A 92 8.04 2.80 3.83
C SER A 92 8.93 2.69 5.06
N THR A 93 9.27 1.45 5.42
CA THR A 93 10.15 1.16 6.56
C THR A 93 11.60 1.57 6.31
N ARG A 94 11.97 1.82 5.03
CA ARG A 94 13.32 2.18 4.60
C ARG A 94 13.55 3.70 4.55
N ASP A 95 12.62 4.44 3.95
CA ASP A 95 12.81 5.86 3.61
C ASP A 95 11.60 6.76 3.94
N GLY A 96 10.50 6.20 4.41
CA GLY A 96 9.30 6.95 4.78
C GLY A 96 8.44 7.44 3.60
N SER A 97 8.71 6.99 2.38
CA SER A 97 7.83 7.20 1.23
C SER A 97 6.42 6.63 1.47
N SER A 98 5.44 7.17 0.74
CA SER A 98 4.03 6.75 0.84
C SER A 98 3.79 5.44 0.08
N PHE A 99 2.92 4.57 0.62
CA PHE A 99 2.45 3.36 -0.07
C PHE A 99 1.89 3.65 -1.46
N PHE A 100 0.94 4.59 -1.58
CA PHE A 100 0.31 4.91 -2.86
C PHE A 100 1.28 5.57 -3.85
N ALA A 101 2.24 6.36 -3.37
CA ALA A 101 3.27 6.93 -4.24
C ALA A 101 4.12 5.83 -4.88
N MET A 102 4.55 4.84 -4.08
CA MET A 102 5.28 3.68 -4.60
C MET A 102 4.41 2.80 -5.51
N LEU A 103 3.16 2.57 -5.15
CA LEU A 103 2.22 1.80 -5.97
C LEU A 103 2.04 2.42 -7.36
N ASN A 104 1.79 3.73 -7.42
CA ASN A 104 1.63 4.47 -8.68
C ASN A 104 2.91 4.44 -9.52
N GLU A 105 4.08 4.55 -8.88
CA GLU A 105 5.38 4.44 -9.54
C GLU A 105 5.54 3.07 -10.23
N VAL A 106 5.35 1.96 -9.49
CA VAL A 106 5.57 0.62 -10.05
C VAL A 106 4.49 0.21 -11.05
N LEU A 107 3.24 0.68 -10.88
CA LEU A 107 2.18 0.48 -11.86
C LEU A 107 2.51 1.21 -13.16
N GLY A 108 2.96 2.46 -13.07
CA GLY A 108 3.35 3.24 -14.24
C GLY A 108 4.57 2.66 -14.96
N GLU A 109 5.55 2.15 -14.22
CA GLU A 109 6.68 1.40 -14.79
C GLU A 109 6.22 0.16 -15.56
N ALA A 110 5.21 -0.56 -15.05
CA ALA A 110 4.69 -1.78 -15.67
C ALA A 110 3.85 -1.51 -16.92
N ALA A 111 2.98 -0.50 -16.88
CA ALA A 111 2.12 -0.10 -18.01
C ALA A 111 2.88 0.70 -19.08
N GLY A 112 3.97 1.39 -18.70
CA GLY A 112 4.66 2.32 -19.58
C GLY A 112 3.94 3.66 -19.76
N GLU A 113 2.95 3.94 -18.93
CA GLU A 113 2.19 5.20 -18.88
C GLU A 113 1.94 5.63 -17.43
N THR A 114 1.36 6.82 -17.23
CA THR A 114 1.07 7.29 -15.86
C THR A 114 -0.18 6.60 -15.33
N VAL A 115 -0.08 6.00 -14.15
CA VAL A 115 -1.19 5.39 -13.42
C VAL A 115 -1.32 6.10 -12.07
N GLU A 116 -2.54 6.50 -11.73
CA GLU A 116 -2.83 7.20 -10.47
C GLU A 116 -3.94 6.46 -9.72
N ILE A 117 -3.57 5.82 -8.61
CA ILE A 117 -4.50 5.30 -7.61
C ILE A 117 -4.57 6.32 -6.48
N GLU A 118 -5.78 6.78 -6.18
CA GLU A 118 -6.02 7.70 -5.08
C GLU A 118 -5.83 7.01 -3.71
N PRO A 119 -5.37 7.72 -2.67
CA PRO A 119 -5.35 7.18 -1.32
C PRO A 119 -6.75 6.81 -0.80
N LEU A 120 -6.81 5.77 0.04
CA LEU A 120 -8.02 5.32 0.74
C LEU A 120 -8.47 6.31 1.84
#